data_AF-A0A0F8SDD6-F1
#
_entry.id   AF-A0A0F8SDD6-F1
#
_cell.length_a   1.000
_cell.length_b   1.000
_cell.length_c   1.000
_cell.angle_alpha   90.00
_cell.angle_beta   90.00
_cell.angle_gamma   90.00
#
_symmetry.space_group_name_H-M   'P 1'
#
loop_
_entity.id
_entity.type
_entity.pdbx_description
1 polymer ?
#
loop_
_entity_poly.entity_id
_entity_poly.type
_entity_poly.pdbx_seq_one_letter_code
_entity_poly.pdbx_strand_id
1 'polypeptide(L)'
;MSSDSHEVSQLNELKIDLDAIAVIAHYKGNSDIIMDEQMPIFGGYAGGIEETTIVDIATHINAFVMSSASWHLDGPVHIRWGSTNTRETLTIAGWACATISEFTDMLSGNQYYPCAGPCTEMCLLEASAQSITDTASGREILSGVASAKGVVTDKTTGMEARMMGEVARATAGMEISEVNKVLNALVPLYEKNYATAPAGKTFQECYDVKTITPTEEYMQVYDGARKKLEDLGLVF
;
A
#
# COMPACT_ATOMS: atom_id res chain seq x y z
N MET A 1 17.26 -2.51 -22.92
CA MET A 1 16.40 -3.05 -21.86
C MET A 1 16.47 -2.08 -20.72
N SER A 2 15.37 -1.40 -20.42
CA SER A 2 15.21 -0.70 -19.15
C SER A 2 15.13 -1.76 -18.03
N SER A 3 15.68 -1.44 -16.85
CA SER A 3 15.56 -2.24 -15.63
C SER A 3 14.54 -1.66 -14.65
N ASP A 4 13.77 -0.67 -15.08
CA ASP A 4 12.77 0.04 -14.28
C ASP A 4 11.39 -0.55 -14.53
N SER A 5 10.48 -0.41 -13.57
CA SER A 5 9.06 -0.78 -13.75
C SER A 5 8.32 0.36 -14.46
N HIS A 6 7.61 0.03 -15.54
CA HIS A 6 6.84 0.98 -16.34
C HIS A 6 5.36 0.79 -16.10
N GLU A 7 4.71 1.83 -15.61
CA GLU A 7 3.32 1.80 -15.14
C GLU A 7 2.30 1.87 -16.28
N VAL A 8 1.26 1.04 -16.19
CA VAL A 8 0.00 1.22 -16.92
C VAL A 8 -1.17 0.96 -15.99
N SER A 9 -2.14 1.87 -15.94
CA SER A 9 -3.27 1.76 -15.02
C SER A 9 -4.52 1.21 -15.68
N GLN A 10 -5.13 0.19 -15.06
CA GLN A 10 -6.52 -0.17 -15.31
C GLN A 10 -7.47 0.87 -14.70
N LEU A 11 -8.70 0.94 -15.20
CA LEU A 11 -9.76 1.81 -14.69
C LEU A 11 -10.76 1.04 -13.82
N ASN A 12 -11.50 1.77 -12.98
CA ASN A 12 -12.50 1.18 -12.09
C ASN A 12 -13.86 0.92 -12.78
N GLU A 13 -14.47 -0.27 -12.69
CA GLU A 13 -13.83 -1.57 -12.47
C GLU A 13 -13.85 -2.37 -13.78
N LEU A 14 -12.87 -3.26 -13.95
CA LEU A 14 -12.66 -4.08 -15.16
C LEU A 14 -12.78 -3.26 -16.45
N LYS A 15 -12.06 -2.13 -16.49
CA LYS A 15 -12.18 -1.13 -17.55
C LYS A 15 -10.78 -0.64 -17.95
N ILE A 16 -10.67 -0.18 -19.19
CA ILE A 16 -9.44 0.40 -19.74
C ILE A 16 -9.80 1.48 -20.77
N ASP A 17 -8.88 2.40 -21.04
CA ASP A 17 -8.94 3.34 -22.15
C ASP A 17 -7.89 2.99 -23.23
N LEU A 18 -8.04 3.57 -24.42
CA LEU A 18 -7.17 3.23 -25.55
C LEU A 18 -5.77 3.86 -25.45
N ASP A 19 -5.57 4.89 -24.62
CA ASP A 19 -4.24 5.46 -24.44
C ASP A 19 -3.36 4.47 -23.69
N ALA A 20 -3.89 3.82 -22.64
CA ALA A 20 -3.22 2.72 -21.94
C ALA A 20 -2.81 1.56 -22.89
N ILE A 21 -3.68 1.20 -23.86
CA ILE A 21 -3.36 0.15 -24.84
C ILE A 21 -2.18 0.54 -25.75
N ALA A 22 -2.11 1.81 -26.16
CA ALA A 22 -0.97 2.30 -26.95
C ALA A 22 0.33 2.29 -26.13
N VAL A 23 0.25 2.62 -24.84
CA VAL A 23 1.37 2.57 -23.89
C VAL A 23 1.88 1.14 -23.68
N ILE A 24 0.98 0.17 -23.51
CA ILE A 24 1.34 -1.26 -23.41
C ILE A 24 2.10 -1.72 -24.66
N ALA A 25 1.63 -1.36 -25.85
CA ALA A 25 2.32 -1.72 -27.10
C ALA A 25 3.73 -1.11 -27.17
N HIS A 26 3.90 0.12 -26.67
CA HIS A 26 5.20 0.77 -26.57
C HIS A 26 6.16 0.02 -25.64
N TYR A 27 5.76 -0.27 -24.41
CA TYR A 27 6.61 -0.99 -23.44
C TYR A 27 7.02 -2.37 -23.94
N LYS A 28 6.07 -3.11 -24.56
CA LYS A 28 6.36 -4.41 -25.17
C LYS A 28 7.37 -4.29 -26.32
N GLY A 29 7.24 -3.28 -27.17
CA GLY A 29 8.17 -3.03 -28.28
C GLY A 29 9.60 -2.73 -27.84
N ASN A 30 9.76 -2.18 -26.64
CA ASN A 30 11.06 -1.83 -26.05
C ASN A 30 11.63 -2.92 -25.12
N SER A 31 10.89 -4.00 -24.86
CA SER A 31 11.23 -5.03 -23.88
C SER A 31 11.40 -4.45 -22.46
N ASP A 32 10.53 -3.52 -22.09
CA ASP A 32 10.48 -2.92 -20.76
C ASP A 32 9.76 -3.83 -19.75
N ILE A 33 10.08 -3.71 -18.45
CA ILE A 33 9.35 -4.38 -17.37
C ILE A 33 8.03 -3.64 -17.15
N ILE A 34 6.91 -4.32 -17.32
CA ILE A 34 5.58 -3.71 -17.23
C ILE A 34 5.00 -3.95 -15.85
N MET A 35 4.64 -2.87 -15.16
CA MET A 35 3.82 -2.88 -13.96
C MET A 35 2.41 -2.45 -14.37
N ASP A 36 1.46 -3.36 -14.34
CA ASP A 36 0.05 -3.01 -14.49
C ASP A 36 -0.53 -2.72 -13.11
N GLU A 37 -1.27 -1.64 -12.94
CA GLU A 37 -1.94 -1.34 -11.68
C GLU A 37 -3.46 -1.36 -11.77
N GLN A 38 -4.10 -1.63 -10.63
CA GLN A 38 -5.53 -1.37 -10.45
C GLN A 38 -5.81 -1.11 -8.96
N MET A 39 -6.68 -0.15 -8.67
CA MET A 39 -7.05 0.24 -7.30
C MET A 39 -8.54 -0.06 -7.03
N PRO A 40 -8.93 -1.30 -6.69
CA PRO A 40 -10.34 -1.68 -6.59
C PRO A 40 -11.04 -0.93 -5.44
N ILE A 41 -12.20 -0.33 -5.71
CA ILE A 41 -12.83 0.58 -4.75
C ILE A 41 -13.78 -0.20 -3.83
N PHE A 42 -13.43 -0.29 -2.54
CA PHE A 42 -14.35 -0.79 -1.51
C PHE A 42 -15.54 0.17 -1.34
N GLY A 43 -16.75 -0.36 -1.43
CA GLY A 43 -17.99 0.43 -1.45
C GLY A 43 -18.25 1.11 -2.80
N GLY A 44 -17.46 0.78 -3.83
CA GLY A 44 -17.57 1.28 -5.19
C GLY A 44 -18.61 0.53 -6.02
N TYR A 45 -18.34 0.38 -7.33
CA TYR A 45 -19.25 -0.29 -8.24
C TYR A 45 -19.45 -1.78 -7.93
N ALA A 46 -18.41 -2.43 -7.39
CA ALA A 46 -18.45 -3.86 -7.07
C ALA A 46 -19.35 -4.16 -5.86
N GLY A 47 -19.27 -3.36 -4.79
CA GLY A 47 -20.03 -3.57 -3.57
C GLY A 47 -19.16 -3.57 -2.31
N GLY A 48 -19.34 -4.58 -1.46
CA GLY A 48 -18.67 -4.73 -0.17
C GLY A 48 -17.30 -5.41 -0.27
N ILE A 49 -16.87 -6.04 0.83
CA ILE A 49 -15.52 -6.62 0.95
C ILE A 49 -15.34 -7.76 -0.06
N GLU A 50 -16.22 -8.75 -0.01
CA GLU A 50 -16.12 -9.93 -0.87
C GLU A 50 -16.33 -9.57 -2.34
N GLU A 51 -17.27 -8.69 -2.66
CA GLU A 51 -17.51 -8.27 -4.04
C GLU A 51 -16.32 -7.52 -4.63
N THR A 52 -15.72 -6.60 -3.87
CA THR A 52 -14.50 -5.91 -4.30
C THR A 52 -13.30 -6.86 -4.40
N THR A 53 -13.19 -7.85 -3.51
CA THR A 53 -12.12 -8.88 -3.58
C THR A 53 -12.25 -9.75 -4.84
N ILE A 54 -13.48 -10.07 -5.28
CA ILE A 54 -13.68 -10.78 -6.56
C ILE A 54 -13.18 -9.94 -7.74
N VAL A 55 -13.47 -8.63 -7.73
CA VAL A 55 -12.96 -7.70 -8.75
C VAL A 55 -11.45 -7.62 -8.70
N ASP A 56 -10.87 -7.55 -7.51
CA ASP A 56 -9.43 -7.46 -7.29
C ASP A 56 -8.68 -8.66 -7.89
N ILE A 57 -9.13 -9.89 -7.58
CA ILE A 57 -8.58 -11.12 -8.18
C ILE A 57 -8.75 -11.11 -9.70
N ALA A 58 -9.89 -10.62 -10.22
CA ALA A 58 -10.11 -10.52 -11.66
C ALA A 58 -9.16 -9.51 -12.33
N THR A 59 -8.83 -8.39 -11.68
CA THR A 59 -7.90 -7.39 -12.21
C THR A 59 -6.45 -7.82 -12.13
N HIS A 60 -6.08 -8.60 -11.11
CA HIS A 60 -4.79 -9.31 -11.06
C HIS A 60 -4.62 -10.22 -12.28
N ILE A 61 -5.64 -11.04 -12.60
CA ILE A 61 -5.59 -11.90 -13.79
C ILE A 61 -5.53 -11.05 -15.07
N ASN A 62 -6.32 -9.99 -15.15
CA ASN A 62 -6.37 -9.11 -16.32
C ASN A 62 -5.03 -8.43 -16.62
N ALA A 63 -4.24 -8.11 -15.60
CA ALA A 63 -2.90 -7.54 -15.74
C ALA A 63 -2.00 -8.37 -16.67
N PHE A 64 -1.99 -9.69 -16.47
CA PHE A 64 -1.16 -10.61 -17.26
C PHE A 64 -1.78 -10.96 -18.62
N VAL A 65 -3.11 -10.83 -18.76
CA VAL A 65 -3.83 -11.12 -20.01
C VAL A 65 -3.83 -9.92 -20.96
N MET A 66 -4.28 -8.76 -20.50
CA MET A 66 -4.45 -7.54 -21.31
C MET A 66 -3.13 -6.77 -21.43
N SER A 67 -2.50 -6.48 -20.30
CA SER A 67 -1.34 -5.58 -20.24
C SER A 67 -0.02 -6.30 -20.50
N SER A 68 -0.02 -7.65 -20.56
CA SER A 68 1.20 -8.46 -20.59
C SER A 68 2.17 -8.07 -19.47
N ALA A 69 1.61 -7.80 -18.29
CA ALA A 69 2.35 -7.32 -17.15
C ALA A 69 3.46 -8.30 -16.76
N SER A 70 4.57 -7.74 -16.27
CA SER A 70 5.60 -8.50 -15.56
C SER A 70 5.21 -8.71 -14.10
N TRP A 71 4.52 -7.74 -13.51
CA TRP A 71 3.92 -7.81 -12.18
C TRP A 71 2.73 -6.86 -12.07
N HIS A 72 1.84 -7.10 -11.11
CA HIS A 72 0.64 -6.30 -10.87
C HIS A 72 0.72 -5.50 -9.57
N LEU A 73 0.41 -4.20 -9.60
CA LEU A 73 0.32 -3.34 -8.42
C LEU A 73 -1.15 -3.14 -8.03
N ASP A 74 -1.53 -3.71 -6.90
CA ASP A 74 -2.85 -3.51 -6.30
C ASP A 74 -2.90 -2.19 -5.49
N GLY A 75 -4.09 -1.79 -5.07
CA GLY A 75 -4.33 -0.68 -4.17
C GLY A 75 -5.80 -0.55 -3.75
N PRO A 76 -6.40 -1.51 -3.02
CA PRO A 76 -7.81 -1.45 -2.69
C PRO A 76 -8.07 -0.21 -1.86
N VAL A 77 -9.01 0.64 -2.29
CA VAL A 77 -9.19 1.97 -1.69
C VAL A 77 -10.60 2.15 -1.16
N HIS A 78 -10.73 2.68 0.05
CA HIS A 78 -12.03 2.90 0.66
C HIS A 78 -12.72 4.11 0.00
N ILE A 79 -13.92 3.94 -0.59
CA ILE A 79 -14.65 5.00 -1.34
C ILE A 79 -14.76 6.34 -0.60
N ARG A 80 -15.06 6.30 0.70
CA ARG A 80 -15.17 7.50 1.54
C ARG A 80 -13.83 8.07 2.00
N TRP A 81 -12.92 7.21 2.46
CA TRP A 81 -11.71 7.66 3.15
C TRP A 81 -10.55 7.93 2.19
N GLY A 82 -10.56 7.34 0.99
CA GLY A 82 -9.48 7.49 0.02
C GLY A 82 -8.16 6.96 0.58
N SER A 83 -8.21 5.82 1.27
CA SER A 83 -7.06 5.19 1.91
C SER A 83 -7.08 3.68 1.69
N THR A 84 -5.89 3.09 1.61
CA THR A 84 -5.65 1.66 1.37
C THR A 84 -5.50 0.84 2.64
N ASN A 85 -5.42 1.50 3.79
CA ASN A 85 -5.15 0.86 5.09
C ASN A 85 -6.33 0.94 6.06
N THR A 86 -7.58 0.93 5.54
CA THR A 86 -8.77 0.69 6.38
C THR A 86 -8.96 -0.80 6.61
N ARG A 87 -9.77 -1.18 7.60
CA ARG A 87 -10.02 -2.59 7.92
C ARG A 87 -10.47 -3.38 6.69
N GLU A 88 -11.37 -2.80 5.91
CA GLU A 88 -11.97 -3.41 4.73
C GLU A 88 -10.95 -3.55 3.60
N THR A 89 -10.19 -2.50 3.30
CA THR A 89 -9.20 -2.53 2.21
C THR A 89 -8.01 -3.43 2.52
N LEU A 90 -7.55 -3.48 3.78
CA LEU A 90 -6.55 -4.45 4.23
C LEU A 90 -7.07 -5.89 4.10
N THR A 91 -8.35 -6.12 4.41
CA THR A 91 -8.97 -7.44 4.24
C THR A 91 -9.02 -7.82 2.75
N ILE A 92 -9.42 -6.90 1.87
CA ILE A 92 -9.44 -7.12 0.41
C ILE A 92 -8.04 -7.49 -0.10
N ALA A 93 -7.05 -6.62 0.13
CA ALA A 93 -5.68 -6.83 -0.33
C ALA A 93 -5.09 -8.16 0.19
N GLY A 94 -5.31 -8.45 1.47
CA GLY A 94 -4.82 -9.67 2.10
C GLY A 94 -5.40 -10.94 1.48
N TRP A 95 -6.72 -10.96 1.23
CA TRP A 95 -7.37 -12.11 0.60
C TRP A 95 -7.02 -12.25 -0.88
N ALA A 96 -6.99 -11.15 -1.63
CA ALA A 96 -6.62 -11.16 -3.04
C ALA A 96 -5.19 -11.67 -3.22
N CYS A 97 -4.23 -11.09 -2.49
CA CYS A 97 -2.83 -11.52 -2.55
C CYS A 97 -2.66 -12.98 -2.13
N ALA A 98 -3.18 -13.39 -0.97
CA ALA A 98 -3.02 -14.76 -0.50
C ALA A 98 -3.61 -15.79 -1.49
N THR A 99 -4.72 -15.46 -2.16
CA THR A 99 -5.33 -16.31 -3.19
C THR A 99 -4.48 -16.34 -4.45
N ILE A 100 -4.00 -15.18 -4.92
CA ILE A 100 -3.16 -15.08 -6.12
C ILE A 100 -1.85 -15.85 -5.91
N SER A 101 -1.20 -15.68 -4.76
CA SER A 101 0.06 -16.36 -4.42
C SER A 101 -0.12 -17.88 -4.25
N GLU A 102 -1.27 -18.36 -3.77
CA GLU A 102 -1.53 -19.80 -3.61
C GLU A 102 -1.80 -20.50 -4.95
N PHE A 103 -2.54 -19.84 -5.85
CA PHE A 103 -3.09 -20.50 -7.05
C PHE A 103 -2.41 -20.08 -8.36
N THR A 104 -1.46 -19.14 -8.32
CA THR A 104 -0.76 -18.63 -9.50
C THR A 104 0.70 -18.29 -9.17
N ASP A 105 1.51 -18.05 -10.19
CA ASP A 105 2.88 -17.51 -10.07
C ASP A 105 2.94 -16.01 -10.44
N MET A 106 1.82 -15.29 -10.32
CA MET A 106 1.73 -13.88 -10.71
C MET A 106 2.42 -12.99 -9.65
N LEU A 107 3.50 -12.34 -10.04
CA LEU A 107 4.19 -11.37 -9.19
C LEU A 107 3.31 -10.14 -8.93
N SER A 108 3.34 -9.64 -7.70
CA SER A 108 2.50 -8.53 -7.32
C SER A 108 3.07 -7.63 -6.22
N GLY A 109 2.49 -6.43 -6.12
CA GLY A 109 2.75 -5.51 -5.04
C GLY A 109 1.48 -4.78 -4.61
N ASN A 110 1.60 -3.92 -3.60
CA ASN A 110 0.49 -3.06 -3.15
C ASN A 110 0.99 -1.64 -2.87
N GLN A 111 0.11 -0.65 -3.02
CA GLN A 111 0.42 0.78 -2.87
C GLN A 111 -0.20 1.42 -1.62
N TYR A 112 0.51 2.39 -1.03
CA TYR A 112 0.26 2.84 0.34
C TYR A 112 -0.29 4.27 0.40
N TYR A 113 -1.56 4.44 0.76
CA TYR A 113 -2.24 5.74 0.88
C TYR A 113 -2.81 5.98 2.29
N PRO A 114 -1.98 6.32 3.30
CA PRO A 114 -2.45 6.73 4.61
C PRO A 114 -3.32 7.99 4.58
N CYS A 115 -4.31 8.04 5.47
CA CYS A 115 -5.09 9.26 5.67
C CYS A 115 -4.24 10.39 6.28
N ALA A 116 -3.40 10.04 7.27
CA ALA A 116 -2.56 10.99 7.97
C ALA A 116 -1.31 11.39 7.15
N GLY A 117 -0.80 12.60 7.41
CA GLY A 117 0.42 13.10 6.77
C GLY A 117 1.72 12.75 7.52
N PRO A 118 2.89 13.07 6.94
CA PRO A 118 4.19 12.81 7.54
C PRO A 118 4.36 13.45 8.92
N CYS A 119 5.30 12.92 9.70
CA CYS A 119 5.61 13.37 11.06
C CYS A 119 4.40 13.25 12.01
N THR A 120 3.58 12.21 11.79
CA THR A 120 2.47 11.85 12.68
C THR A 120 2.52 10.37 12.99
N GLU A 121 2.17 10.03 14.23
CA GLU A 121 2.12 8.63 14.66
C GLU A 121 1.07 7.84 13.87
N MET A 122 -0.10 8.44 13.59
CA MET A 122 -1.16 7.79 12.82
C MET A 122 -0.68 7.39 11.42
N CYS A 123 0.07 8.23 10.71
CA CYS A 123 0.60 7.90 9.39
C CYS A 123 1.52 6.68 9.42
N LEU A 124 2.42 6.62 10.41
CA LEU A 124 3.32 5.48 10.58
C LEU A 124 2.56 4.21 10.95
N LEU A 125 1.55 4.28 11.82
CA LEU A 125 0.73 3.12 12.21
C LEU A 125 -0.18 2.63 11.07
N GLU A 126 -0.74 3.54 10.28
CA GLU A 126 -1.51 3.24 9.06
C GLU A 126 -0.66 2.48 8.04
N ALA A 127 0.53 3.01 7.70
CA ALA A 127 1.47 2.33 6.80
C ALA A 127 1.98 1.00 7.37
N SER A 128 2.16 0.91 8.70
CA SER A 128 2.58 -0.33 9.36
C SER A 128 1.52 -1.42 9.27
N ALA A 129 0.24 -1.09 9.45
CA ALA A 129 -0.85 -2.05 9.32
C ALA A 129 -0.91 -2.65 7.92
N GLN A 130 -0.67 -1.82 6.90
CA GLN A 130 -0.59 -2.30 5.52
C GLN A 130 0.68 -3.13 5.26
N SER A 131 1.84 -2.71 5.76
CA SER A 131 3.09 -3.49 5.66
C SER A 131 2.98 -4.88 6.28
N ILE A 132 2.34 -4.98 7.45
CA ILE A 132 2.04 -6.27 8.09
C ILE A 132 1.16 -7.13 7.17
N THR A 133 0.09 -6.53 6.65
CA THR A 133 -0.88 -7.23 5.80
C THR A 133 -0.21 -7.76 4.53
N ASP A 134 0.44 -6.88 3.78
CA ASP A 134 1.05 -7.18 2.48
C ASP A 134 2.18 -8.21 2.61
N THR A 135 3.02 -8.07 3.64
CA THR A 135 4.12 -9.01 3.88
C THR A 135 3.59 -10.41 4.20
N ALA A 136 2.59 -10.50 5.08
CA ALA A 136 2.04 -11.78 5.51
C ALA A 136 1.14 -12.44 4.46
N SER A 137 0.51 -11.66 3.58
CA SER A 137 -0.32 -12.19 2.48
C SER A 137 0.49 -12.64 1.26
N GLY A 138 1.78 -12.29 1.20
CA GLY A 138 2.70 -12.78 0.17
C GLY A 138 3.06 -11.78 -0.94
N ARG A 139 2.90 -10.46 -0.74
CA ARG A 139 3.31 -9.46 -1.74
C ARG A 139 4.82 -9.48 -1.95
N GLU A 140 5.26 -9.43 -3.20
CA GLU A 140 6.68 -9.33 -3.55
C GLU A 140 7.22 -7.90 -3.45
N ILE A 141 6.36 -6.89 -3.64
CA ILE A 141 6.75 -5.47 -3.67
C ILE A 141 5.83 -4.63 -2.77
N LEU A 142 6.43 -3.78 -1.93
CA LEU A 142 5.71 -2.77 -1.14
C LEU A 142 6.01 -1.38 -1.72
N SER A 143 5.02 -0.71 -2.29
CA SER A 143 5.20 0.57 -3.00
C SER A 143 4.62 1.73 -2.19
N GLY A 144 5.46 2.38 -1.39
CA GLY A 144 4.99 3.40 -0.45
C GLY A 144 6.06 4.39 0.01
N VAL A 145 5.64 5.51 0.62
CA VAL A 145 4.29 5.77 1.15
C VAL A 145 3.75 7.11 0.62
N ALA A 146 2.56 7.09 0.01
CA ALA A 146 1.82 8.27 -0.42
C ALA A 146 1.04 8.89 0.75
N SER A 147 1.78 9.37 1.75
CA SER A 147 1.25 10.02 2.95
C SER A 147 0.32 11.19 2.63
N ALA A 148 -0.60 11.53 3.54
CA ALA A 148 -1.67 12.50 3.31
C ALA A 148 -2.48 12.21 2.03
N LYS A 149 -2.75 10.92 1.76
CA LYS A 149 -3.45 10.39 0.59
C LYS A 149 -2.78 10.71 -0.75
N GLY A 150 -1.52 11.12 -0.75
CA GLY A 150 -0.77 11.45 -1.96
C GLY A 150 -1.23 12.71 -2.70
N VAL A 151 -2.10 13.54 -2.10
CA VAL A 151 -2.70 14.71 -2.79
C VAL A 151 -2.18 16.06 -2.28
N VAL A 152 -1.28 16.06 -1.29
CA VAL A 152 -0.75 17.28 -0.70
C VAL A 152 0.74 17.42 -1.06
N THR A 153 1.07 18.53 -1.72
CA THR A 153 2.43 18.85 -2.17
C THR A 153 3.44 18.69 -1.03
N ASP A 154 4.53 17.99 -1.34
CA ASP A 154 5.69 17.75 -0.47
C ASP A 154 5.39 17.03 0.85
N LYS A 155 4.23 16.38 1.01
CA LYS A 155 3.89 15.59 2.20
C LYS A 155 4.21 14.12 2.02
N THR A 156 5.44 13.80 1.64
CA THR A 156 6.00 12.44 1.62
C THR A 156 7.49 12.48 1.97
N THR A 157 7.97 11.53 2.78
CA THR A 157 9.38 11.45 3.18
C THR A 157 9.89 10.01 3.26
N GLY A 158 11.20 9.85 3.42
CA GLY A 158 11.82 8.54 3.62
C GLY A 158 11.55 7.89 4.99
N MET A 159 11.04 8.63 5.98
CA MET A 159 10.73 8.06 7.31
C MET A 159 9.56 7.08 7.25
N GLU A 160 8.55 7.38 6.43
CA GLU A 160 7.41 6.47 6.24
C GLU A 160 7.84 5.17 5.57
N ALA A 161 8.68 5.27 4.53
CA ALA A 161 9.27 4.11 3.86
C ALA A 161 10.19 3.29 4.79
N ARG A 162 10.94 3.95 5.69
CA ARG A 162 11.72 3.25 6.72
C ARG A 162 10.81 2.41 7.63
N MET A 163 9.71 2.98 8.12
CA MET A 163 8.76 2.21 8.95
C MET A 163 8.19 1.03 8.18
N MET A 164 7.73 1.26 6.93
CA MET A 164 7.21 0.21 6.05
C MET A 164 8.20 -0.96 5.92
N GLY A 165 9.48 -0.68 5.65
CA GLY A 165 10.50 -1.72 5.49
C GLY A 165 10.89 -2.43 6.79
N GLU A 166 10.98 -1.72 7.92
CA GLU A 166 11.27 -2.35 9.22
C GLU A 166 10.12 -3.25 9.68
N VAL A 167 8.88 -2.82 9.47
CA VAL A 167 7.68 -3.61 9.79
C VAL A 167 7.58 -4.83 8.88
N ALA A 168 7.93 -4.71 7.60
CA ALA A 168 7.99 -5.85 6.70
C ALA A 168 8.98 -6.91 7.20
N ARG A 169 10.19 -6.49 7.61
CA ARG A 169 11.18 -7.38 8.22
C ARG A 169 10.64 -8.05 9.49
N ALA A 170 9.99 -7.29 10.37
CA ALA A 170 9.44 -7.82 11.63
C ALA A 170 8.28 -8.81 11.40
N THR A 171 7.54 -8.65 10.29
CA THR A 171 6.40 -9.50 9.95
C THR A 171 6.82 -10.77 9.21
N ALA A 172 7.89 -10.73 8.43
CA ALA A 172 8.35 -11.85 7.63
C ALA A 172 8.57 -13.12 8.49
N GLY A 173 7.84 -14.19 8.17
CA GLY A 173 7.92 -15.48 8.87
C GLY A 173 7.06 -15.58 10.15
N MET A 174 6.26 -14.57 10.48
CA MET A 174 5.25 -14.69 11.54
C MET A 174 4.15 -15.70 11.17
N GLU A 175 3.63 -16.41 12.16
CA GLU A 175 2.43 -17.24 12.00
C GLU A 175 1.21 -16.37 11.67
N ILE A 176 0.45 -16.75 10.63
CA ILE A 176 -0.70 -15.98 10.14
C ILE A 176 -1.75 -15.74 11.23
N SER A 177 -1.92 -16.67 12.17
CA SER A 177 -2.82 -16.48 13.32
C SER A 177 -2.37 -15.35 14.25
N GLU A 178 -1.07 -15.16 14.42
CA GLU A 178 -0.53 -14.06 15.23
C GLU A 178 -0.59 -12.74 14.47
N VAL A 179 -0.26 -12.74 13.18
CA VAL A 179 -0.43 -11.57 12.29
C VAL A 179 -1.86 -11.01 12.40
N ASN A 180 -2.86 -11.88 12.28
CA ASN A 180 -4.27 -11.47 12.39
C ASN A 180 -4.62 -10.88 13.77
N LYS A 181 -4.00 -11.35 14.86
CA LYS A 181 -4.18 -10.75 16.19
C LYS A 181 -3.56 -9.36 16.27
N VAL A 182 -2.33 -9.20 15.74
CA VAL A 182 -1.65 -7.90 15.69
C VAL A 182 -2.47 -6.88 14.92
N LEU A 183 -2.92 -7.22 13.71
CA LEU A 183 -3.77 -6.34 12.89
C LEU A 183 -5.08 -5.97 13.61
N ASN A 184 -5.73 -6.94 14.24
CA ASN A 184 -6.96 -6.69 15.00
C ASN A 184 -6.76 -5.83 16.25
N ALA A 185 -5.54 -5.71 16.75
CA ALA A 185 -5.20 -4.79 17.84
C ALA A 185 -4.70 -3.43 17.34
N LEU A 186 -4.01 -3.39 16.20
CA LEU A 186 -3.43 -2.19 15.59
C LEU A 186 -4.48 -1.29 14.92
N VAL A 187 -5.31 -1.86 14.05
CA VAL A 187 -6.30 -1.09 13.26
C VAL A 187 -7.27 -0.29 14.16
N PRO A 188 -7.78 -0.82 15.30
CA PRO A 188 -8.60 -0.05 16.23
C PRO A 188 -7.95 1.20 16.81
N LEU A 189 -6.61 1.30 16.80
CA LEU A 189 -5.91 2.47 17.31
C LEU A 189 -6.13 3.71 16.45
N TYR A 190 -6.52 3.56 15.18
CA TYR A 190 -6.70 4.67 14.25
C TYR A 190 -8.03 4.64 13.48
N GLU A 191 -8.75 3.51 13.39
CA GLU A 191 -9.92 3.38 12.50
C GLU A 191 -11.10 4.29 12.86
N LYS A 192 -11.10 4.88 14.05
CA LYS A 192 -12.12 5.85 14.49
C LYS A 192 -11.74 7.29 14.20
N ASN A 193 -10.56 7.53 13.63
CA ASN A 193 -9.96 8.85 13.47
C ASN A 193 -9.77 9.27 12.01
N TYR A 194 -10.25 8.51 11.02
CA TYR A 194 -10.09 8.85 9.59
C TYR A 194 -10.57 10.27 9.23
N ALA A 195 -11.72 10.70 9.77
CA ALA A 195 -12.28 12.03 9.51
C ALA A 195 -11.46 13.17 10.15
N THR A 196 -10.64 12.85 11.15
CA THR A 196 -9.81 13.79 11.92
C THR A 196 -8.34 13.42 11.83
N ALA A 197 -7.93 12.72 10.75
CA ALA A 197 -6.57 12.28 10.59
C ALA A 197 -5.64 13.51 10.60
N PRO A 198 -4.52 13.48 11.36
CA PRO A 198 -3.65 14.64 11.47
C PRO A 198 -3.00 14.94 10.12
N ALA A 199 -3.06 16.19 9.70
CA ALA A 199 -2.59 16.62 8.40
C ALA A 199 -1.08 16.40 8.18
N GLY A 200 -0.31 16.27 9.26
CA GLY A 200 1.14 16.12 9.22
C GLY A 200 1.88 17.33 8.64
N LYS A 201 3.16 17.12 8.34
CA LYS A 201 4.12 18.13 7.91
C LYS A 201 4.64 17.85 6.50
N THR A 202 5.13 18.87 5.81
CA THR A 202 5.87 18.67 4.56
C THR A 202 7.28 18.18 4.84
N PHE A 203 7.96 17.68 3.80
CA PHE A 203 9.37 17.32 3.85
C PHE A 203 10.21 18.45 4.46
N GLN A 204 10.01 19.69 4.02
CA GLN A 204 10.80 20.84 4.49
C GLN A 204 10.56 21.18 5.97
N GLU A 205 9.40 20.79 6.52
CA GLU A 205 9.04 21.05 7.91
C GLU A 205 9.54 19.96 8.86
N CYS A 206 9.74 18.73 8.38
CA CYS A 206 10.15 17.57 9.18
C CYS A 206 11.52 16.98 8.81
N TYR A 207 12.24 17.62 7.89
CA TYR A 207 13.63 17.34 7.54
C TYR A 207 14.48 18.61 7.52
N ASP A 208 15.75 18.48 7.85
CA ASP A 208 16.77 19.43 7.39
C ASP A 208 17.02 19.15 5.89
N VAL A 209 16.50 20.05 5.05
CA VAL A 209 16.59 19.96 3.59
C VAL A 209 18.03 20.02 3.08
N LYS A 210 18.96 20.65 3.82
CA LYS A 210 20.35 20.78 3.37
C LYS A 210 21.12 19.47 3.53
N THR A 211 20.82 18.72 4.58
CA THR A 211 21.51 17.47 4.91
C THR A 211 20.68 16.23 4.58
N ILE A 212 19.40 16.40 4.24
CA ILE A 212 18.43 15.32 3.98
C ILE A 212 18.34 14.37 5.19
N THR A 213 18.24 14.97 6.38
CA THR A 213 18.10 14.22 7.64
C THR A 213 16.79 14.58 8.34
N PRO A 214 16.04 13.59 8.86
CA PRO A 214 14.81 13.86 9.60
C PRO A 214 15.11 14.69 10.85
N THR A 215 14.16 15.53 11.26
CA THR A 215 14.27 16.27 12.51
C THR A 215 14.16 15.34 13.71
N GLU A 216 14.69 15.78 14.85
CA GLU A 216 14.55 15.08 16.13
C GLU A 216 13.06 14.86 16.51
N GLU A 217 12.18 15.78 16.15
CA GLU A 217 10.74 15.62 16.31
C GLU A 217 10.21 14.39 15.55
N TYR A 218 10.61 14.21 14.29
CA TYR A 218 10.15 13.06 13.52
C TYR A 218 10.76 11.77 14.08
N MET A 219 12.03 11.78 14.50
CA MET A 219 12.62 10.62 15.18
C MET A 219 11.84 10.21 16.43
N GLN A 220 11.39 11.17 17.26
CA GLN A 220 10.58 10.88 18.44
C GLN A 220 9.19 10.33 18.10
N VAL A 221 8.54 10.86 17.05
CA VAL A 221 7.27 10.31 16.55
C VAL A 221 7.46 8.87 16.05
N TYR A 222 8.57 8.61 15.36
CA TYR A 222 8.94 7.29 14.88
C TYR A 222 9.14 6.29 16.01
N ASP A 223 9.92 6.67 17.03
CA ASP A 223 10.18 5.83 18.20
C ASP A 223 8.88 5.51 18.98
N GLY A 224 7.97 6.49 19.10
CA GLY A 224 6.66 6.28 19.70
C GLY A 224 5.80 5.28 18.94
N ALA A 225 5.72 5.40 17.62
CA ALA A 225 5.01 4.46 16.76
C ALA A 225 5.63 3.05 16.83
N ARG A 226 6.95 2.95 16.72
CA ARG A 226 7.70 1.68 16.82
C ARG A 226 7.44 0.99 18.15
N LYS A 227 7.44 1.75 19.26
CA LYS A 227 7.17 1.19 20.59
C LYS A 227 5.77 0.59 20.71
N LYS A 228 4.75 1.25 20.15
CA LYS A 228 3.38 0.69 20.11
C LYS A 228 3.32 -0.61 19.33
N LEU A 229 4.03 -0.69 18.21
CA LEU A 229 4.11 -1.90 17.40
C LEU A 229 4.80 -3.05 18.14
N GLU A 230 5.88 -2.77 18.88
CA GLU A 230 6.52 -3.75 19.78
C GLU A 230 5.55 -4.23 20.87
N ASP A 231 4.79 -3.33 21.48
CA ASP A 231 3.80 -3.67 22.52
C ASP A 231 2.65 -4.53 21.98
N LEU A 232 2.37 -4.47 20.68
CA LEU A 232 1.40 -5.32 20.00
C LEU A 232 1.96 -6.68 19.56
N GLY A 233 3.28 -6.89 19.67
CA GLY A 233 3.92 -8.19 19.42
C GLY A 233 4.87 -8.24 18.23
N LEU A 234 5.14 -7.12 17.55
CA LEU A 234 6.19 -7.09 16.52
C LEU A 234 7.59 -7.13 17.14
N VAL A 235 8.52 -7.84 16.48
CA VAL A 235 9.92 -7.95 16.88
C VAL A 235 10.79 -7.45 15.72
N PHE A 236 11.42 -6.28 15.91
CA PHE A 236 12.13 -5.54 14.86
C PHE A 236 13.62 -5.85 14.74
#